data_AF-A0A7S3MK00-F1
#
_entry.id   AF-A0A7S3MK00-F1
#
_cell.length_a   1.000
_cell.length_b   1.000
_cell.length_c   1.000
_cell.angle_alpha   90.00
_cell.angle_beta   90.00
_cell.angle_gamma   90.00
#
_symmetry.space_group_name_H-M   'P 1'
#
loop_
_entity.id
_entity.type
_entity.pdbx_description
1 polymer ?
#
loop_
_entity_poly.entity_id
_entity_poly.type
_entity_poly.pdbx_seq_one_letter_code
_entity_poly.pdbx_strand_id
1 'polypeptide(L)'
;TAVVRRDFETASNLIQSIPQSEHNRIARFLEAQGFKEEALAVATDPEHQFELAVQLGKLQTAYAITQQQPSEARWKQLGDMALHAADLRLAEECLVRAADLSGLLLLYTSTGH
;
A
#
# COMPACT_ATOMS: atom_id res chain seq x y z
N THR A 1 -2.10 -18.73 23.25
CA THR A 1 -2.32 -18.34 21.83
C THR A 1 -3.79 -18.39 21.38
N ALA A 2 -4.78 -18.15 22.25
CA ALA A 2 -6.21 -18.00 21.87
C ALA A 2 -6.89 -16.73 22.42
N VAL A 3 -6.18 -15.93 23.23
CA VAL A 3 -6.75 -14.77 23.92
C VAL A 3 -6.81 -13.53 23.03
N VAL A 4 -5.83 -13.36 22.12
CA VAL A 4 -5.70 -12.13 21.29
C VAL A 4 -6.83 -11.96 20.27
N ARG A 5 -7.38 -13.04 19.72
CA ARG A 5 -8.43 -12.95 18.68
C ARG A 5 -9.79 -12.49 19.21
N ARG A 6 -10.11 -12.77 20.48
CA ARG A 6 -11.39 -12.37 21.09
C ARG A 6 -11.43 -10.91 21.52
N ASP A 7 -10.26 -10.30 21.73
CA ASP A 7 -10.16 -8.88 22.02
C ASP A 7 -10.08 -8.00 20.76
N PHE A 8 -9.96 -8.59 19.56
CA PHE A 8 -9.82 -7.80 18.33
C PHE A 8 -11.12 -7.16 17.88
N GLU A 9 -12.25 -7.88 17.95
CA GLU A 9 -13.56 -7.32 17.64
C GLU A 9 -13.99 -6.27 18.68
N THR A 10 -13.70 -6.52 19.96
CA THR A 10 -13.96 -5.53 21.02
C THR A 10 -13.03 -4.33 20.90
N ALA A 11 -11.75 -4.53 20.58
CA ALA A 11 -10.80 -3.46 20.29
C ALA A 11 -11.21 -2.66 19.06
N SER A 12 -11.71 -3.28 17.99
CA SER A 12 -12.17 -2.56 16.77
C SER A 12 -13.33 -1.62 17.07
N ASN A 13 -14.25 -2.04 17.94
CA ASN A 13 -15.33 -1.17 18.43
C ASN A 13 -14.81 -0.04 19.36
N LEU A 14 -13.77 -0.32 20.15
CA LEU A 14 -13.10 0.68 21.01
C LEU A 14 -12.19 1.64 20.23
N ILE A 15 -11.65 1.24 19.08
CA ILE A 15 -10.78 2.06 18.22
C ILE A 15 -11.52 3.33 17.80
N GLN A 16 -12.85 3.29 17.63
CA GLN A 16 -13.67 4.47 17.35
C GLN A 16 -13.67 5.52 18.48
N SER A 17 -13.37 5.13 19.73
CA SER A 17 -13.28 6.05 20.88
C SER A 17 -11.86 6.54 21.17
N ILE A 18 -10.86 6.02 20.45
CA ILE A 18 -9.45 6.31 20.67
C ILE A 18 -9.03 7.45 19.72
N PRO A 19 -8.22 8.42 20.19
CA PRO A 19 -7.72 9.50 19.33
C PRO A 19 -6.82 8.97 18.20
N GLN A 20 -6.89 9.62 17.03
CA GLN A 20 -6.13 9.26 15.81
C GLN A 20 -4.62 9.08 16.04
N SER A 21 -4.05 9.73 17.07
CA SER A 21 -2.64 9.58 17.45
C SER A 21 -2.26 8.15 17.85
N GLU A 22 -3.18 7.40 18.47
CA GLU A 22 -2.94 6.01 18.87
C GLU A 22 -3.29 5.03 17.75
N HIS A 23 -4.10 5.41 16.75
CA HIS A 23 -4.44 4.56 15.61
C HIS A 23 -3.19 4.16 14.81
N ASN A 24 -2.26 5.08 14.56
CA ASN A 24 -0.99 4.75 13.92
C ASN A 24 -0.11 3.82 14.78
N ARG A 25 -0.16 3.92 16.11
CA ARG A 25 0.56 2.98 16.99
C ARG A 25 -0.06 1.59 16.94
N ILE A 26 -1.38 1.51 16.94
CA ILE A 26 -2.11 0.24 16.81
C ILE A 26 -1.82 -0.38 15.44
N ALA A 27 -1.81 0.38 14.36
CA ALA A 27 -1.46 -0.11 13.03
C ALA A 27 -0.04 -0.69 12.98
N ARG A 28 0.96 -0.01 13.58
CA ARG A 28 2.34 -0.53 13.66
C ARG A 28 2.44 -1.78 14.54
N PHE A 29 1.69 -1.83 15.63
CA PHE A 29 1.63 -3.01 16.49
C PHE A 29 1.01 -4.21 15.74
N LEU A 30 -0.09 -3.97 15.03
CA LEU A 30 -0.76 -4.92 14.16
C LEU A 30 0.18 -5.48 13.08
N GLU A 31 0.90 -4.59 12.40
CA GLU A 31 1.92 -4.94 11.41
C GLU A 31 3.01 -5.83 12.01
N ALA A 32 3.54 -5.46 13.19
CA ALA A 32 4.56 -6.25 13.89
C ALA A 32 4.07 -7.64 14.32
N GLN A 33 2.77 -7.79 14.57
CA GLN A 33 2.13 -9.09 14.85
C GLN A 33 1.77 -9.87 13.58
N GLY A 34 1.97 -9.29 12.38
CA GLY A 34 1.69 -9.90 11.08
C GLY A 34 0.27 -9.66 10.55
N PHE A 35 -0.57 -8.92 11.26
CA PHE A 35 -1.94 -8.57 10.88
C PHE A 35 -1.96 -7.31 10.01
N LYS A 36 -1.38 -7.42 8.81
CA LYS A 36 -1.18 -6.27 7.91
C LYS A 36 -2.47 -5.74 7.29
N GLU A 37 -3.46 -6.59 7.06
CA GLU A 37 -4.74 -6.16 6.48
C GLU A 37 -5.54 -5.30 7.47
N GLU A 38 -5.56 -5.72 8.72
CA GLU A 38 -6.16 -4.98 9.82
C GLU A 38 -5.35 -3.72 10.12
N ALA A 39 -4.01 -3.79 10.03
CA ALA A 39 -3.15 -2.62 10.14
C ALA A 39 -3.54 -1.56 9.11
N LEU A 40 -3.77 -1.95 7.85
CA LEU A 40 -4.17 -1.03 6.78
C LEU A 40 -5.53 -0.38 7.04
N ALA A 41 -6.48 -1.12 7.65
CA ALA A 41 -7.80 -0.60 7.99
C ALA A 41 -7.78 0.42 9.14
N VAL A 42 -6.82 0.30 10.06
CA VAL A 42 -6.68 1.18 11.23
C VAL A 42 -5.71 2.34 10.98
N ALA A 43 -4.74 2.17 10.07
CA ALA A 43 -3.77 3.20 9.74
C ALA A 43 -4.48 4.46 9.24
N THR A 44 -4.08 5.62 9.77
CA THR A 44 -4.62 6.93 9.37
C THR A 44 -3.61 7.74 8.55
N ASP A 45 -2.33 7.39 8.65
CA ASP A 45 -1.24 8.06 7.93
C ASP A 45 -1.11 7.54 6.49
N PRO A 46 -1.18 8.39 5.47
CA PRO A 46 -1.11 7.96 4.07
C PRO A 46 0.24 7.34 3.70
N GLU A 47 1.34 7.74 4.34
CA GLU A 47 2.66 7.12 4.13
C GLU A 47 2.65 5.65 4.61
N HIS A 48 2.18 5.42 5.83
CA HIS A 48 2.07 4.07 6.39
C HIS A 48 1.05 3.20 5.64
N GLN A 49 -0.09 3.76 5.23
CA GLN A 49 -1.08 3.07 4.41
C GLN A 49 -0.50 2.64 3.06
N PHE A 50 0.30 3.48 2.42
CA PHE A 50 0.94 3.14 1.15
C PHE A 50 1.90 1.97 1.32
N GLU A 51 2.80 2.03 2.31
CA GLU A 51 3.73 0.94 2.61
C GLU A 51 3.00 -0.38 2.91
N LEU A 52 1.93 -0.34 3.71
CA LEU A 52 1.10 -1.52 3.99
C LEU A 52 0.41 -2.05 2.73
N ALA A 53 -0.12 -1.18 1.89
CA ALA A 53 -0.75 -1.57 0.63
C ALA A 53 0.27 -2.21 -0.33
N VAL A 54 1.49 -1.68 -0.40
CA VAL A 54 2.60 -2.25 -1.18
C VAL A 54 2.98 -3.63 -0.65
N GLN A 55 3.18 -3.76 0.65
CA GLN A 55 3.54 -5.05 1.27
C GLN A 55 2.44 -6.12 1.10
N LEU A 56 1.18 -5.70 1.02
CA LEU A 56 0.03 -6.58 0.79
C LEU A 56 -0.22 -6.88 -0.70
N GLY A 57 0.48 -6.22 -1.63
CA GLY A 57 0.20 -6.33 -3.06
C GLY A 57 -1.14 -5.70 -3.48
N LYS A 58 -1.71 -4.81 -2.67
CA LYS A 58 -2.99 -4.14 -2.94
C LYS A 58 -2.79 -2.96 -3.90
N LEU A 59 -2.56 -3.29 -5.17
CA LEU A 59 -2.29 -2.33 -6.26
C LEU A 59 -3.31 -1.19 -6.34
N GLN A 60 -4.61 -1.51 -6.26
CA GLN A 60 -5.68 -0.50 -6.38
C GLN A 60 -5.67 0.49 -5.22
N THR A 61 -5.41 0.02 -3.99
CA THR A 61 -5.31 0.88 -2.82
C THR A 61 -4.06 1.76 -2.90
N ALA A 62 -2.91 1.18 -3.27
CA ALA A 62 -1.68 1.94 -3.46
C ALA A 62 -1.81 2.99 -4.58
N TYR A 63 -2.51 2.66 -5.68
CA TYR A 63 -2.82 3.60 -6.77
C TYR A 63 -3.68 4.77 -6.28
N ALA A 64 -4.76 4.50 -5.54
CA ALA A 64 -5.62 5.55 -5.00
C ALA A 64 -4.86 6.50 -4.06
N ILE A 65 -4.01 5.96 -3.19
CA ILE A 65 -3.17 6.77 -2.29
C ILE A 65 -2.16 7.62 -3.09
N THR A 66 -1.52 7.01 -4.09
CA THR A 66 -0.54 7.70 -4.95
C THR A 66 -1.21 8.78 -5.81
N GLN A 67 -2.46 8.59 -6.25
CA GLN A 67 -3.21 9.63 -6.94
C GLN A 67 -3.52 10.84 -6.04
N GLN A 68 -3.86 10.60 -4.76
CA GLN A 68 -4.15 11.68 -3.82
C GLN A 68 -2.89 12.47 -3.45
N GLN A 69 -1.77 11.78 -3.27
CA GLN A 69 -0.49 12.39 -2.95
C GLN A 69 0.59 11.86 -3.91
N PRO A 70 0.67 12.46 -5.11
CA PRO A 70 1.59 12.02 -6.15
C PRO A 70 3.03 12.32 -5.76
N SER A 71 3.89 11.32 -5.94
CA SER A 71 5.34 11.42 -5.78
C SER A 71 5.98 10.48 -6.79
N GLU A 72 7.08 10.92 -7.40
CA GLU A 72 7.84 10.12 -8.37
C GLU A 72 8.25 8.76 -7.78
N ALA A 73 8.73 8.75 -6.53
CA ALA A 73 9.11 7.54 -5.83
C ALA A 73 7.94 6.55 -5.65
N ARG A 74 6.74 7.05 -5.33
CA ARG A 74 5.55 6.22 -5.15
C ARG A 74 5.04 5.65 -6.47
N TRP A 75 5.06 6.46 -7.54
CA TRP A 75 4.72 5.98 -8.89
C TRP A 75 5.68 4.89 -9.36
N LYS A 76 6.97 5.05 -9.10
CA LYS A 76 7.98 4.04 -9.43
C LYS A 76 7.75 2.73 -8.66
N GLN A 77 7.57 2.80 -7.34
CA GLN A 77 7.32 1.62 -6.50
C GLN A 77 6.01 0.91 -6.86
N LEU A 78 4.97 1.67 -7.22
CA LEU A 78 3.71 1.11 -7.73
C LEU A 78 3.88 0.47 -9.11
N GLY A 79 4.66 1.08 -9.99
CA GLY A 79 5.00 0.52 -11.30
C GLY A 79 5.75 -0.81 -11.18
N ASP A 80 6.74 -0.89 -10.29
CA ASP A 80 7.47 -2.13 -10.01
C ASP A 80 6.53 -3.23 -9.49
N MET A 81 5.58 -2.88 -8.62
CA MET A 81 4.58 -3.83 -8.13
C MET A 81 3.61 -4.28 -9.23
N ALA A 82 3.18 -3.36 -10.09
CA ALA A 82 2.32 -3.67 -11.23
C ALA A 82 3.02 -4.60 -12.23
N LEU A 83 4.33 -4.41 -12.46
CA LEU A 83 5.15 -5.33 -13.24
C LEU A 83 5.20 -6.72 -12.60
N HIS A 84 5.38 -6.82 -11.28
CA HIS A 84 5.35 -8.12 -10.57
C HIS A 84 3.98 -8.81 -10.67
N ALA A 85 2.90 -8.05 -10.73
CA ALA A 85 1.54 -8.57 -10.92
C ALA A 85 1.19 -8.83 -12.40
N ALA A 86 2.13 -8.60 -13.33
CA ALA A 86 1.93 -8.68 -14.78
C ALA A 86 0.82 -7.74 -15.33
N ASP A 87 0.48 -6.67 -14.60
CA ASP A 87 -0.41 -5.62 -15.08
C ASP A 87 0.39 -4.56 -15.84
N LEU A 88 0.73 -4.89 -17.09
CA LEU A 88 1.58 -4.06 -17.94
C LEU A 88 0.98 -2.68 -18.23
N ARG A 89 -0.35 -2.57 -18.26
CA ARG A 89 -1.04 -1.30 -18.52
C ARG A 89 -0.86 -0.35 -17.34
N LEU A 90 -1.09 -0.85 -16.12
CA LEU A 90 -0.90 -0.06 -14.91
C LEU A 90 0.59 0.27 -14.71
N ALA A 91 1.48 -0.67 -15.01
CA ALA A 91 2.92 -0.45 -14.96
C ALA A 91 3.36 0.67 -15.90
N GLU A 92 2.94 0.65 -17.16
CA GLU A 92 3.24 1.71 -18.15
C GLU A 92 2.75 3.08 -17.64
N GLU A 93 1.50 3.18 -17.19
CA GLU A 93 0.94 4.42 -16.66
C GLU A 93 1.76 4.95 -15.48
N CYS A 94 2.13 4.07 -14.54
CA CYS A 94 2.92 4.42 -13.37
C CYS A 94 4.33 4.89 -13.77
N LEU A 95 4.98 4.20 -14.71
CA LEU A 95 6.33 4.54 -15.19
C LEU A 95 6.33 5.87 -15.98
N VAL A 96 5.29 6.16 -16.76
CA VAL A 96 5.11 7.47 -17.42
C VAL A 96 4.98 8.58 -16.38
N ARG A 97 4.15 8.37 -15.34
CA ARG A 97 3.98 9.35 -14.25
C ARG A 97 5.23 9.52 -13.39
N ALA A 98 6.03 8.46 -13.26
CA ALA A 98 7.32 8.49 -12.59
C ALA A 98 8.46 9.05 -13.46
N ALA A 99 8.21 9.40 -14.72
CA ALA A 99 9.24 9.77 -15.69
C ALA A 99 10.39 8.74 -15.80
N ASP A 100 10.12 7.46 -15.54
CA ASP A 100 11.13 6.40 -15.58
C ASP A 100 11.34 5.92 -17.02
N LEU A 101 12.15 6.67 -17.76
CA LEU A 101 12.50 6.37 -19.15
C LEU A 101 13.17 5.02 -19.32
N SER A 102 13.92 4.57 -18.31
CA SER A 102 14.63 3.28 -18.36
C SER A 102 13.63 2.12 -18.27
N GLY A 103 12.68 2.22 -17.34
CA GLY A 103 11.59 1.25 -17.20
C GLY A 103 10.69 1.21 -18.44
N LEU A 104 10.33 2.37 -18.99
CA LEU A 104 9.53 2.45 -20.22
C LEU A 104 10.25 1.84 -21.42
N LEU A 105 11.54 2.13 -21.61
CA LEU A 105 12.34 1.55 -22.68
C LEU A 105 12.36 0.02 -22.58
N LEU A 106 12.61 -0.51 -21.38
CA LEU A 106 12.60 -1.96 -21.13
C LEU A 106 11.22 -2.56 -21.42
N LEU A 107 10.14 -1.92 -20.96
CA LEU A 107 8.77 -2.37 -21.19
C LEU A 107 8.42 -2.42 -22.68
N TYR A 108 8.65 -1.34 -23.43
CA TYR A 108 8.32 -1.28 -24.86
C TYR A 108 9.17 -2.22 -25.70
N THR A 109 10.48 -2.29 -25.46
CA THR A 109 11.37 -3.21 -26.18
C THR A 109 11.03 -4.68 -25.92
N SER A 110 10.60 -5.02 -24.69
CA SER A 110 10.20 -6.38 -24.34
C SER A 110 8.82 -6.76 -24.89
N THR A 111 7.93 -5.79 -25.05
CA THR A 111 6.56 -6.01 -25.58
C THR A 111 6.46 -5.85 -27.10
N GLY A 112 7.50 -5.32 -27.76
CA GLY A 112 7.54 -5.12 -29.20
C GLY A 112 6.72 -3.93 -29.69
N HIS A 113 6.56 -2.91 -28.85
CA HIS A 113 5.90 -1.64 -29.16
C HIS A 113 6.83 -0.65 -29.87
#